data_AF-A0A4Q4CSB4-F1
#
_entry.id   AF-A0A4Q4CSB4-F1
#
_cell.length_a   1.000
_cell.length_b   1.000
_cell.length_c   1.000
_cell.angle_alpha   90.00
_cell.angle_beta   90.00
_cell.angle_gamma   90.00
#
_symmetry.space_group_name_H-M   'P 1'
#
loop_
_entity.id
_entity.type
_entity.pdbx_description
1 polymer ?
#
loop_
_entity_poly.entity_id
_entity_poly.type
_entity_poly.pdbx_seq_one_letter_code
_entity_poly.pdbx_strand_id
1 'polypeptide(L)'
;AGGVDTVAAGPTSGVDEVLAAYDGSPVVCLTGNDKVYAEWGADLVTALREAGATYVIVAGKADVGADDSAVAGLDALAFLRRTREELAR
;
A
#
# COMPACT_ATOMS: atom_id res chain seq x y z
N ALA A 1 3.47 -14.02 5.31
CA ALA A 1 3.65 -14.41 6.74
C ALA A 1 2.60 -13.68 7.58
N GLY A 2 2.31 -14.13 8.80
CA GLY A 2 1.33 -13.45 9.68
C GLY A 2 -0.16 -13.76 9.42
N GLY A 3 -0.48 -14.64 8.45
CA GLY A 3 -1.85 -15.03 8.15
C GLY A 3 -2.70 -13.89 7.57
N VAL A 4 -2.08 -12.91 6.91
CA VAL A 4 -2.74 -11.84 6.16
C VAL A 4 -2.81 -12.28 4.70
N ASP A 5 -4.02 -12.42 4.18
CA ASP A 5 -4.26 -12.68 2.76
C ASP A 5 -3.97 -11.43 1.93
N THR A 6 -3.58 -11.62 0.67
CA THR A 6 -3.24 -10.53 -0.24
C THR A 6 -3.93 -10.73 -1.58
N VAL A 7 -4.55 -9.67 -2.10
CA VAL A 7 -5.07 -9.60 -3.47
C VAL A 7 -4.09 -8.77 -4.29
N ALA A 8 -3.61 -9.31 -5.41
CA ALA A 8 -2.69 -8.60 -6.29
C ALA A 8 -3.47 -7.86 -7.39
N ALA A 9 -3.23 -6.56 -7.52
CA ALA A 9 -3.83 -5.74 -8.59
C ALA A 9 -3.30 -6.10 -10.00
N GLY A 10 -2.20 -6.85 -10.09
CA GLY A 10 -1.51 -7.14 -11.35
C GLY A 10 -0.63 -5.97 -11.82
N PRO A 11 -0.15 -6.00 -13.09
CA PRO A 11 0.60 -4.89 -13.66
C PRO A 11 -0.31 -3.69 -13.94
N THR A 12 0.10 -2.52 -13.48
CA THR A 12 -0.62 -1.24 -13.66
C THR A 12 0.35 -0.16 -14.13
N SER A 13 -0.12 0.76 -14.96
CA SER A 13 0.68 1.83 -15.58
C SER A 13 0.35 3.24 -15.08
N GLY A 14 -0.66 3.38 -14.21
CA GLY A 14 -1.03 4.66 -13.61
C GLY A 14 -2.16 4.52 -12.59
N VAL A 15 -2.56 5.65 -12.00
CA VAL A 15 -3.55 5.73 -10.92
C VAL A 15 -4.89 5.09 -11.33
N ASP A 16 -5.41 5.43 -12.51
CA ASP A 16 -6.72 4.94 -12.97
C ASP A 16 -6.77 3.41 -13.08
N GLU A 17 -5.70 2.77 -13.56
CA GLU A 17 -5.62 1.31 -13.65
C GLU A 17 -5.52 0.66 -12.27
N VAL A 18 -4.82 1.29 -11.32
CA VAL A 18 -4.79 0.81 -9.93
C VAL A 18 -6.18 0.89 -9.30
N LEU A 19 -6.87 2.01 -9.47
CA LEU A 19 -8.24 2.19 -8.95
C LEU A 19 -9.23 1.22 -9.57
N ALA A 20 -9.10 0.92 -10.87
CA ALA A 20 -9.95 -0.05 -11.54
C ALA A 20 -9.73 -1.49 -11.01
N ALA A 21 -8.51 -1.82 -10.56
CA ALA A 21 -8.16 -3.10 -9.98
C ALA A 21 -8.37 -3.18 -8.46
N TYR A 22 -8.58 -2.05 -7.80
CA TYR A 22 -8.76 -1.97 -6.35
C TYR A 22 -10.11 -2.58 -5.94
N ASP A 23 -10.08 -3.47 -4.94
CA ASP A 23 -11.22 -4.26 -4.49
C ASP A 23 -11.95 -3.68 -3.26
N GLY A 24 -11.53 -2.51 -2.78
CA GLY A 24 -12.08 -1.89 -1.57
C GLY A 24 -11.40 -2.33 -0.27
N SER A 25 -10.27 -3.06 -0.34
CA SER A 25 -9.51 -3.47 0.85
C SER A 25 -9.09 -2.26 1.71
N PRO A 26 -9.36 -2.25 3.03
CA PRO A 26 -9.05 -1.11 3.89
C PRO A 26 -7.53 -0.87 4.02
N VAL A 27 -6.73 -1.93 3.88
CA VAL A 27 -5.27 -1.85 3.91
C VAL A 27 -4.70 -2.15 2.53
N VAL A 28 -3.85 -1.27 2.02
CA VAL A 28 -3.24 -1.39 0.68
C VAL A 28 -1.71 -1.26 0.77
N CYS A 29 -0.98 -2.03 -0.04
CA CYS A 29 0.49 -2.00 -0.10
C CYS A 29 0.96 -1.62 -1.51
N LEU A 30 1.55 -0.44 -1.64
CA LEU A 30 2.05 0.09 -2.90
C LEU A 30 3.40 -0.55 -3.22
N THR A 31 3.47 -1.27 -4.33
CA THR A 31 4.69 -1.94 -4.79
C THR A 31 5.06 -1.45 -6.19
N GLY A 32 6.18 -0.76 -6.31
CA GLY A 32 6.67 -0.17 -7.54
C GLY A 32 8.17 0.13 -7.45
N ASN A 33 8.68 0.89 -8.43
CA ASN A 33 10.06 1.36 -8.42
C ASN A 33 10.11 2.86 -8.12
N ASP A 34 11.31 3.36 -7.78
CA ASP A 34 11.53 4.76 -7.41
C ASP A 34 11.02 5.76 -8.46
N LYS A 35 11.15 5.44 -9.76
CA LYS A 35 10.66 6.29 -10.84
C LYS A 35 9.13 6.41 -10.78
N VAL A 36 8.43 5.29 -10.64
CA VAL A 36 6.97 5.23 -10.53
C VAL A 36 6.48 6.00 -9.29
N TYR A 37 7.13 5.82 -8.14
CA TYR A 37 6.76 6.56 -6.93
C TYR A 37 6.97 8.06 -7.08
N ALA A 38 8.06 8.48 -7.72
CA ALA A 38 8.33 9.89 -7.99
C ALA A 38 7.37 10.50 -9.01
N GLU A 39 6.84 9.71 -9.93
CA GLU A 39 5.95 10.17 -11.00
C GLU A 39 4.50 10.34 -10.53
N TRP A 40 3.98 9.38 -9.75
CA TRP A 40 2.56 9.39 -9.35
C TRP A 40 2.25 8.72 -7.99
N GLY A 41 3.27 8.51 -7.14
CA GLY A 41 3.08 7.82 -5.85
C GLY A 41 2.17 8.58 -4.88
N ALA A 42 2.37 9.88 -4.70
CA ALA A 42 1.56 10.70 -3.78
C ALA A 42 0.11 10.86 -4.27
N ASP A 43 -0.08 11.01 -5.59
CA ASP A 43 -1.40 11.08 -6.22
C ASP A 43 -2.16 9.77 -6.01
N LEU A 44 -1.47 8.62 -6.14
CA LEU A 44 -2.07 7.32 -5.88
C LEU A 44 -2.51 7.15 -4.42
N VAL A 45 -1.69 7.55 -3.45
CA VAL A 45 -2.07 7.49 -2.03
C VAL A 45 -3.34 8.29 -1.79
N THR A 46 -3.40 9.50 -2.34
CA THR A 46 -4.59 10.37 -2.23
C THR A 46 -5.81 9.70 -2.84
N ALA A 47 -5.70 9.20 -4.06
CA ALA A 47 -6.80 8.57 -4.77
C ALA A 47 -7.32 7.29 -4.08
N LEU A 48 -6.44 6.44 -3.55
CA LEU A 48 -6.83 5.25 -2.81
C LEU A 48 -7.57 5.59 -1.51
N ARG A 49 -7.16 6.66 -0.83
CA ARG A 49 -7.86 7.16 0.36
C ARG A 49 -9.25 7.67 0.03
N GLU A 50 -9.38 8.43 -1.06
CA GLU A 50 -10.69 8.88 -1.57
C GLU A 50 -11.58 7.69 -1.98
N ALA A 51 -10.99 6.60 -2.47
CA ALA A 51 -11.67 5.36 -2.80
C ALA A 51 -11.98 4.46 -1.58
N GLY A 52 -11.52 4.82 -0.38
CA GLY A 52 -11.88 4.16 0.88
C GLY A 52 -10.76 3.35 1.55
N ALA A 53 -9.53 3.36 1.04
CA ALA A 53 -8.40 2.78 1.76
C ALA A 53 -8.12 3.59 3.04
N THR A 54 -8.02 2.91 4.18
CA THR A 54 -7.84 3.54 5.50
C THR A 54 -6.39 3.46 6.00
N TYR A 55 -5.58 2.54 5.45
CA TYR A 55 -4.17 2.40 5.79
C TYR A 55 -3.34 2.07 4.55
N VAL A 56 -2.38 2.94 4.22
CA VAL A 56 -1.54 2.79 3.03
C VAL A 56 -0.11 2.48 3.45
N ILE A 57 0.43 1.38 2.93
CA ILE A 57 1.82 0.95 3.14
C ILE A 57 2.60 1.15 1.85
N VAL A 58 3.84 1.62 1.94
CA VAL A 58 4.76 1.63 0.80
C VAL A 58 5.82 0.54 0.94
N ALA A 59 6.05 -0.25 -0.12
CA ALA A 59 7.17 -1.19 -0.16
C ALA A 59 8.46 -0.42 -0.50
N GLY A 60 9.34 -0.27 0.49
CA GLY A 60 10.57 0.50 0.35
C GLY A 60 10.53 1.84 1.08
N LYS A 61 11.36 2.79 0.64
CA LYS A 61 11.67 4.04 1.37
C LYS A 61 11.12 5.29 0.69
N ALA A 62 10.26 5.13 -0.32
CA ALA A 62 9.68 6.26 -1.02
C ALA A 62 8.76 7.04 -0.07
N ASP A 63 8.95 8.35 0.01
CA ASP A 63 8.07 9.24 0.76
C ASP A 63 6.95 9.73 -0.16
N VAL A 64 5.81 9.04 -0.09
CA VAL A 64 4.63 9.30 -0.91
C VAL A 64 3.41 9.66 -0.06
N GLY A 65 3.60 9.93 1.24
CA GLY A 65 2.50 10.18 2.19
C GLY A 65 1.79 8.91 2.71
N ALA A 66 2.44 7.75 2.62
CA ALA A 66 1.96 6.49 3.20
C ALA A 66 2.03 6.49 4.74
N ASP A 67 1.26 5.62 5.39
CA ASP A 67 1.15 5.49 6.85
C ASP A 67 2.27 4.64 7.47
N ASP A 68 2.81 3.67 6.73
CA ASP A 68 3.94 2.83 7.15
C ASP A 68 4.76 2.38 5.93
N SER A 69 5.93 1.79 6.18
CA SER A 69 6.84 1.34 5.15
C SER A 69 7.33 -0.09 5.40
N ALA A 70 7.25 -0.92 4.36
CA ALA A 70 7.80 -2.26 4.34
C ALA A 70 9.23 -2.23 3.76
N VAL A 71 10.21 -1.92 4.60
CA VAL A 71 11.65 -1.89 4.27
C VAL A 71 12.38 -3.15 4.71
N ALA A 72 13.42 -3.54 3.97
CA ALA A 72 14.31 -4.63 4.38
C ALA A 72 14.94 -4.34 5.76
N GLY A 73 14.93 -5.34 6.65
CA GLY A 73 15.49 -5.23 8.00
C GLY A 73 14.53 -4.70 9.08
N LEU A 74 13.26 -4.47 8.75
CA LEU A 74 12.23 -4.11 9.74
C LEU A 74 11.95 -5.26 10.73
N ASP A 75 11.35 -4.94 11.89
CA ASP A 75 10.78 -5.95 12.78
C ASP A 75 9.47 -6.50 12.19
N ALA A 76 9.58 -7.68 11.56
CA ALA A 76 8.46 -8.28 10.83
C ALA A 76 7.29 -8.65 11.75
N LEU A 77 7.54 -9.04 13.00
CA LEU A 77 6.47 -9.37 13.94
C LEU A 77 5.72 -8.13 14.36
N ALA A 78 6.43 -7.04 14.67
CA ALA A 78 5.80 -5.77 15.02
C ALA A 78 5.00 -5.20 13.83
N PHE A 79 5.57 -5.23 12.63
CA PHE A 79 4.89 -4.79 11.40
C PHE A 79 3.60 -5.57 11.16
N LEU A 80 3.68 -6.91 11.12
CA LEU A 80 2.51 -7.75 10.84
C LEU A 80 1.41 -7.63 11.91
N ARG A 81 1.77 -7.38 13.18
CA ARG A 81 0.79 -7.12 14.24
C ARG A 81 0.03 -5.82 14.00
N ARG A 82 0.74 -4.72 13.71
CA ARG A 82 0.10 -3.44 13.39
C ARG A 82 -0.79 -3.54 12.16
N THR A 83 -0.31 -4.17 11.07
CA THR A 83 -1.13 -4.40 9.88
C THR A 83 -2.43 -5.15 10.20
N ARG A 84 -2.37 -6.14 11.11
CA ARG A 84 -3.55 -6.89 11.54
C ARG A 84 -4.51 -6.05 12.41
N GLU A 85 -3.98 -5.16 13.23
CA GLU A 85 -4.79 -4.22 14.01
C GLU A 85 -5.54 -3.25 13.08
N GLU A 86 -4.90 -2.76 12.02
CA GLU A 86 -5.52 -1.91 11.01
C GLU A 86 -6.62 -2.65 10.21
N LEU A 87 -6.38 -3.92 9.86
CA LEU A 87 -7.38 -4.77 9.18
C LEU A 87 -8.62 -5.08 10.03
N ALA A 88 -8.54 -4.93 11.35
CA ALA A 88 -9.62 -5.23 12.28
C ALA A 88 -10.45 -4.01 12.70
N ARG A 89 -10.17 -2.83 12.12
CA ARG A 89 -10.88 -1.57 12.43
C ARG A 89 -12.24 -1.47 11.77
#